data_AF-A0A6S7HVK8-F1
#
_entry.id   AF-A0A6S7HVK8-F1
#
_cell.length_a   1.000
_cell.length_b   1.000
_cell.length_c   1.000
_cell.angle_alpha   90.00
_cell.angle_beta   90.00
_cell.angle_gamma   90.00
#
_symmetry.space_group_name_H-M   'P 1'
#
loop_
_entity.id
_entity.type
_entity.pdbx_description
1 polymer ?
#
loop_
_entity_poly.entity_id
_entity_poly.type
_entity_poly.pdbx_seq_one_letter_code
_entity_poly.pdbx_strand_id
1 'polypeptide(L)'
;MNGCPLQLISDCGTENGIAASMQCFFRQNGNDELAGDRSHKYSSSPSNQRIEAWWSYFRRHRSNWWINLFKDMIDYDMLDLGNEFHVECLWFCFSKVLQNDLDKVKEHWNSHKITKSPYSIVHGVPDIMYFLPEYHGNDECLVDVSQEQIDSMEEHCEIQELGENIHHEYFVYVLETEGLSYPINEGEAMTLYQRLVQLQNE
;
A
#
# COMPACT_ATOMS: atom_id res chain seq x y z
N MET A 1 11.17 11.98 0.52
CA MET A 1 12.41 11.47 -0.09
C MET A 1 12.14 11.42 -1.58
N ASN A 2 12.94 12.12 -2.39
CA ASN A 2 12.74 12.19 -3.84
C ASN A 2 13.78 11.31 -4.53
N GLY A 3 13.70 10.00 -4.26
CA GLY A 3 14.69 9.04 -4.74
C GLY A 3 14.12 7.65 -4.86
N CYS A 4 14.85 6.77 -5.55
CA CYS A 4 14.54 5.36 -5.70
C CYS A 4 15.68 4.51 -5.09
N PRO A 5 15.42 3.23 -4.76
CA PRO A 5 16.48 2.31 -4.35
C PRO A 5 17.57 2.18 -5.42
N LEU A 6 18.81 1.86 -5.04
CA LEU A 6 19.88 1.52 -5.97
C LEU A 6 19.50 0.32 -6.84
N GLN A 7 18.88 -0.68 -6.23
CA GLN A 7 18.32 -1.86 -6.88
C GLN A 7 17.04 -2.32 -6.19
N LEU A 8 15.99 -2.60 -6.97
CA LEU A 8 14.75 -3.21 -6.52
C LEU A 8 14.76 -4.71 -6.80
N ILE A 9 14.39 -5.51 -5.82
CA ILE A 9 14.24 -6.95 -5.96
C ILE A 9 12.80 -7.33 -5.63
N SER A 10 12.13 -8.01 -6.56
CA SER A 10 10.75 -8.49 -6.37
C SER A 10 10.63 -9.98 -6.71
N ASP A 11 9.49 -10.59 -6.40
CA ASP A 11 9.12 -11.86 -7.01
C ASP A 11 8.54 -11.62 -8.43
N CYS A 12 8.21 -12.71 -9.12
CA CYS A 12 7.61 -12.68 -10.46
C CYS A 12 6.09 -12.42 -10.47
N GLY A 13 5.54 -11.81 -9.40
CA GLY A 13 4.14 -11.38 -9.35
C GLY A 13 3.81 -10.40 -10.48
N THR A 14 2.61 -10.51 -11.04
CA THR A 14 2.15 -9.65 -12.15
C THR A 14 2.05 -8.18 -11.73
N GLU A 15 1.70 -7.94 -10.46
CA GLU A 15 1.63 -6.62 -9.84
C GLU A 15 3.00 -5.92 -9.78
N ASN A 16 4.09 -6.69 -9.74
CA ASN A 16 5.45 -6.16 -9.63
C ASN A 16 6.02 -5.64 -10.96
N GLY A 17 5.31 -5.85 -12.08
CA GLY A 17 5.75 -5.35 -13.39
C GLY A 17 5.81 -3.82 -13.47
N ILE A 18 4.86 -3.14 -12.82
CA ILE A 18 4.84 -1.67 -12.76
C ILE A 18 6.04 -1.17 -11.95
N ALA A 19 6.25 -1.69 -10.74
CA ALA A 19 7.37 -1.31 -9.89
C ALA A 19 8.74 -1.59 -10.55
N ALA A 20 8.86 -2.72 -11.27
CA ALA A 20 10.06 -3.04 -12.06
C ALA A 20 10.32 -2.00 -13.15
N SER A 21 9.27 -1.63 -13.89
CA SER A 21 9.35 -0.63 -14.97
C SER A 21 9.71 0.76 -14.43
N MET A 22 9.07 1.18 -13.33
CA MET A 22 9.38 2.43 -12.63
C MET A 22 10.85 2.49 -12.22
N GLN A 23 11.34 1.44 -11.59
CA GLN A 23 12.71 1.36 -11.12
C GLN A 23 13.72 1.51 -12.27
N CYS A 24 13.53 0.77 -13.36
CA CYS A 24 14.39 0.85 -14.54
C CYS A 24 14.35 2.24 -15.18
N PHE A 25 13.18 2.86 -15.26
CA PHE A 25 13.03 4.22 -15.80
C PHE A 25 13.74 5.27 -14.95
N PHE A 26 13.56 5.23 -13.62
CA PHE A 26 14.23 6.17 -12.72
C PHE A 26 15.76 6.06 -12.80
N ARG A 27 16.26 4.84 -13.03
CA ARG A 27 17.69 4.54 -13.08
C ARG A 27 18.27 4.53 -14.49
N GLN A 28 17.51 4.91 -15.53
CA GLN A 28 17.92 4.77 -16.94
C GLN A 28 19.18 5.56 -17.31
N ASN A 29 19.41 6.71 -16.66
CA ASN A 29 20.55 7.60 -16.88
C ASN A 29 21.65 7.43 -15.82
N GLY A 30 21.57 6.38 -15.00
CA GLY A 30 22.59 6.09 -13.98
C GLY A 30 23.92 5.66 -14.61
N ASN A 31 25.02 6.01 -13.94
CA ASN A 31 26.39 5.71 -14.41
C ASN A 31 27.04 4.50 -13.71
N ASP A 32 26.33 3.82 -12.82
CA ASP A 32 26.83 2.65 -12.09
C ASP A 32 26.39 1.32 -12.73
N GLU A 33 26.97 0.21 -12.27
CA GLU A 33 26.78 -1.12 -12.86
C GLU A 33 25.34 -1.66 -12.76
N LEU A 34 24.54 -1.10 -11.84
CA LEU A 34 23.16 -1.47 -11.58
C LEU A 34 22.17 -0.49 -12.22
N ALA A 35 22.60 0.42 -13.08
CA ALA A 35 21.71 1.37 -13.75
C ALA A 35 20.85 0.71 -14.84
N GLY A 36 19.80 1.41 -15.28
CA GLY A 36 18.85 0.96 -16.30
C GLY A 36 18.21 -0.38 -15.97
N ASP A 37 18.19 -1.30 -16.93
CA ASP A 37 17.53 -2.61 -16.80
C ASP A 37 18.09 -3.50 -15.67
N ARG A 38 19.30 -3.22 -15.18
CA ARG A 38 19.92 -3.96 -14.06
C ARG A 38 19.50 -3.46 -12.68
N SER A 39 18.79 -2.33 -12.64
CA SER A 39 18.28 -1.72 -11.42
C SER A 39 17.10 -2.48 -10.83
N HIS A 40 16.48 -3.39 -11.59
CA HIS A 40 15.51 -4.34 -11.11
C HIS A 40 16.00 -5.78 -11.30
N LYS A 41 15.64 -6.66 -10.36
CA LYS A 41 15.90 -8.08 -10.48
C LYS A 41 14.77 -8.92 -9.87
N TYR A 42 14.30 -9.92 -10.62
CA TYR A 42 13.44 -10.95 -10.07
C TYR A 42 14.21 -11.93 -9.19
N SER A 43 13.61 -12.26 -8.05
CA SER A 43 14.13 -13.23 -7.09
C SER A 43 13.35 -14.54 -7.13
N SER A 44 14.02 -15.61 -6.72
CA SER A 44 13.40 -16.93 -6.61
C SER A 44 12.49 -17.02 -5.37
N SER A 45 11.49 -17.91 -5.38
CA SER A 45 10.60 -18.12 -4.22
C SER A 45 11.34 -18.46 -2.90
N PRO A 46 12.45 -19.22 -2.90
CA PRO A 46 13.28 -19.38 -1.69
C PRO A 46 13.88 -18.07 -1.16
N SER A 47 14.16 -17.11 -2.04
CA SER A 47 14.66 -15.77 -1.66
C SER A 47 13.55 -14.89 -1.08
N ASN A 48 12.29 -15.11 -1.47
CA ASN A 48 11.12 -14.34 -1.01
C ASN A 48 10.61 -14.73 0.38
N GLN A 49 11.19 -15.76 1.03
CA GLN A 49 10.65 -16.34 2.27
C GLN A 49 10.47 -15.34 3.42
N ARG A 50 11.31 -14.31 3.50
CA ARG A 50 11.19 -13.27 4.54
C ARG A 50 9.94 -12.40 4.34
N ILE A 51 9.67 -12.03 3.09
CA ILE A 51 8.50 -11.25 2.71
C ILE A 51 7.24 -12.08 2.93
N GLU A 52 7.25 -13.35 2.50
CA GLU A 52 6.14 -14.29 2.75
C GLU A 52 5.87 -14.52 4.25
N ALA A 53 6.93 -14.67 5.05
CA ALA A 53 6.80 -14.79 6.50
C ALA A 53 6.17 -13.53 7.13
N TRP A 54 6.51 -12.35 6.60
CA TRP A 54 5.90 -11.10 7.02
C TRP A 54 4.43 -11.01 6.63
N TRP A 55 4.05 -11.37 5.39
CA TRP A 55 2.65 -11.43 4.97
C TRP A 55 1.82 -12.39 5.83
N SER A 56 2.39 -13.54 6.18
CA SER A 56 1.77 -14.50 7.11
C SER A 56 1.59 -13.90 8.52
N TYR A 57 2.56 -13.12 9.00
CA TYR A 57 2.43 -12.38 10.26
C TYR A 57 1.33 -11.33 10.17
N PHE A 58 1.34 -10.46 9.15
CA PHE A 58 0.36 -9.41 8.94
C PHE A 58 -1.06 -9.97 8.85
N ARG A 59 -1.23 -11.06 8.09
CA ARG A 59 -2.51 -11.77 7.97
C ARG A 59 -3.04 -12.21 9.32
N ARG A 60 -2.22 -12.94 10.10
CA ARG A 60 -2.66 -13.48 11.39
C ARG A 60 -3.00 -12.43 12.44
N HIS A 61 -2.33 -11.27 12.40
CA HIS A 61 -2.43 -10.29 13.49
C HIS A 61 -3.31 -9.09 13.17
N ARG A 62 -3.52 -8.77 11.89
CA ARG A 62 -4.20 -7.53 11.48
C ARG A 62 -5.22 -7.77 10.38
N SER A 63 -4.81 -8.15 9.16
CA SER A 63 -5.73 -8.12 8.02
C SER A 63 -6.84 -9.18 8.05
N ASN A 64 -6.68 -10.29 8.78
CA ASN A 64 -7.73 -11.32 8.86
C ASN A 64 -9.02 -10.79 9.51
N TRP A 65 -8.93 -9.79 10.39
CA TRP A 65 -10.11 -9.17 10.98
C TRP A 65 -10.92 -8.40 9.92
N TRP A 66 -10.26 -7.54 9.13
CA TRP A 66 -10.89 -6.82 8.02
C TRP A 66 -11.47 -7.76 6.96
N ILE A 67 -10.74 -8.81 6.61
CA ILE A 67 -11.21 -9.84 5.67
C ILE A 67 -12.50 -10.49 6.18
N ASN A 68 -12.57 -10.82 7.47
CA ASN A 68 -13.77 -11.41 8.05
C ASN A 68 -14.92 -10.42 8.10
N LEU A 69 -14.68 -9.16 8.46
CA LEU A 69 -15.71 -8.11 8.45
C LEU A 69 -16.36 -7.98 7.07
N PHE A 70 -15.57 -7.88 6.00
CA PHE A 70 -16.11 -7.76 4.65
C PHE A 70 -16.78 -9.04 4.15
N LYS A 71 -16.31 -10.22 4.57
CA LYS A 71 -17.02 -11.48 4.32
C LYS A 71 -18.37 -11.53 5.00
N ASP A 72 -18.43 -11.12 6.27
CA ASP A 72 -19.69 -11.06 7.01
C ASP A 72 -20.67 -10.11 6.31
N MET A 73 -20.21 -8.96 5.81
CA MET A 73 -21.06 -8.05 5.02
C MET A 73 -21.65 -8.72 3.76
N ILE A 74 -20.88 -9.56 3.07
CA ILE A 74 -21.37 -10.31 1.91
C ILE A 74 -22.36 -11.39 2.36
N ASP A 75 -22.01 -12.15 3.39
CA ASP A 75 -22.83 -13.26 3.90
C ASP A 75 -24.18 -12.78 4.46
N TYR A 76 -24.25 -11.55 4.97
CA TYR A 76 -25.48 -10.88 5.42
C TYR A 76 -26.20 -10.08 4.32
N ASP A 77 -25.80 -10.21 3.05
CA ASP A 77 -26.42 -9.52 1.90
C ASP A 77 -26.37 -7.98 2.01
N MET A 78 -25.39 -7.46 2.75
CA MET A 78 -25.15 -6.01 2.90
C MET A 78 -24.21 -5.47 1.81
N LEU A 79 -23.34 -6.32 1.28
CA LEU A 79 -22.34 -5.97 0.26
C LEU A 79 -22.48 -6.91 -0.93
N ASP A 80 -22.88 -6.36 -2.07
CA ASP A 80 -22.87 -7.05 -3.35
C ASP A 80 -21.65 -6.60 -4.17
N LEU A 81 -20.69 -7.52 -4.37
CA LEU A 81 -19.50 -7.25 -5.19
C LEU A 81 -19.81 -7.13 -6.68
N GLY A 82 -20.99 -7.57 -7.13
CA GLY A 82 -21.48 -7.34 -8.49
C GLY A 82 -22.09 -5.96 -8.69
N ASN A 83 -22.29 -5.18 -7.62
CA ASN A 83 -22.82 -3.84 -7.66
C ASN A 83 -21.69 -2.80 -7.51
N GLU A 84 -21.39 -2.10 -8.60
CA GLU A 84 -20.36 -1.05 -8.64
C GLU A 84 -20.55 0.02 -7.56
N PHE A 85 -21.80 0.44 -7.31
CA PHE A 85 -22.08 1.42 -6.27
C PHE A 85 -21.69 0.92 -4.88
N HIS A 86 -21.95 -0.36 -4.57
CA HIS A 86 -21.58 -0.92 -3.27
C HIS A 86 -20.06 -0.97 -3.12
N VAL A 87 -19.33 -1.34 -4.17
CA VAL A 87 -17.86 -1.39 -4.16
C VAL A 87 -17.26 0.00 -3.98
N GLU A 88 -17.73 0.99 -4.73
CA GLU A 88 -17.27 2.38 -4.60
C GLU A 88 -17.63 2.99 -3.24
N CYS A 89 -18.84 2.73 -2.74
CA CYS A 89 -19.28 3.15 -1.41
C CYS A 89 -18.43 2.52 -0.30
N LEU A 90 -18.10 1.23 -0.45
CA LEU A 90 -17.22 0.52 0.48
C LEU A 90 -15.83 1.18 0.49
N TRP A 91 -15.25 1.44 -0.69
CA TRP A 91 -13.95 2.10 -0.81
C TRP A 91 -13.98 3.50 -0.18
N PHE A 92 -15.01 4.30 -0.48
CA PHE A 92 -15.19 5.63 0.06
C PHE A 92 -15.26 5.65 1.59
N CYS A 93 -16.03 4.72 2.17
CA CYS A 93 -16.22 4.64 3.62
C CYS A 93 -14.99 4.07 4.35
N PHE A 94 -14.36 3.04 3.81
CA PHE A 94 -13.34 2.27 4.54
C PHE A 94 -11.89 2.65 4.21
N SER A 95 -11.61 3.26 3.05
CA SER A 95 -10.23 3.55 2.59
C SER A 95 -9.39 4.29 3.63
N LYS A 96 -9.89 5.40 4.20
CA LYS A 96 -9.18 6.17 5.23
C LYS A 96 -8.97 5.39 6.53
N VAL A 97 -9.96 4.59 6.94
CA VAL A 97 -9.87 3.78 8.15
C VAL A 97 -8.85 2.65 7.98
N LEU A 98 -8.86 2.00 6.82
CA LEU A 98 -7.88 0.99 6.44
C LEU A 98 -6.48 1.59 6.36
N GLN A 99 -6.31 2.76 5.72
CA GLN A 99 -5.03 3.45 5.65
C GLN A 99 -4.48 3.76 7.04
N ASN A 100 -5.30 4.31 7.94
CA ASN A 100 -4.92 4.58 9.32
C ASN A 100 -4.49 3.30 10.07
N ASP A 101 -5.15 2.16 9.82
CA ASP A 101 -4.78 0.89 10.43
C ASP A 101 -3.45 0.35 9.89
N LEU A 102 -3.23 0.48 8.57
CA LEU A 102 -1.97 0.12 7.90
C LEU A 102 -0.80 1.00 8.38
N ASP A 103 -1.03 2.30 8.57
CA ASP A 103 -0.02 3.23 9.08
C ASP A 103 0.43 2.85 10.49
N LYS A 104 -0.51 2.44 11.37
CA LYS A 104 -0.18 1.91 12.70
C LYS A 104 0.64 0.63 12.62
N VAL A 105 0.34 -0.26 11.66
CA VAL A 105 1.11 -1.49 11.44
C VAL A 105 2.52 -1.15 10.98
N LYS A 106 2.67 -0.22 10.04
CA LYS A 106 3.95 0.28 9.57
C LYS A 106 4.77 0.87 10.71
N GLU A 107 4.19 1.76 11.51
CA GLU A 107 4.87 2.39 12.66
C GLU A 107 5.35 1.33 13.67
N HIS A 108 4.47 0.40 14.04
CA HIS A 108 4.82 -0.67 14.98
C HIS A 108 5.93 -1.58 14.41
N TRP A 109 5.80 -1.96 13.15
CA TRP A 109 6.77 -2.83 12.49
C TRP A 109 8.11 -2.13 12.26
N ASN A 110 8.15 -0.83 12.02
CA ASN A 110 9.41 -0.16 11.74
C ASN A 110 10.16 0.31 12.99
N SER A 111 9.43 0.51 14.09
CA SER A 111 10.00 0.92 15.39
C SER A 111 10.41 -0.25 16.28
N HIS A 112 9.94 -1.48 16.02
CA HIS A 112 10.30 -2.63 16.85
C HIS A 112 11.79 -3.00 16.72
N LYS A 113 12.36 -3.55 17.80
CA LYS A 113 13.74 -4.02 17.79
C LYS A 113 13.81 -5.49 17.36
N ILE A 114 14.41 -5.75 16.21
CA ILE A 114 14.77 -7.10 15.76
C ILE A 114 15.94 -7.60 16.62
N THR A 115 15.73 -8.73 17.29
CA THR A 115 16.73 -9.37 18.14
C THR A 115 17.78 -10.11 17.32
N LYS A 116 19.01 -10.19 17.87
CA LYS A 116 20.08 -11.00 17.27
C LYS A 116 19.67 -12.47 17.26
N SER A 117 19.84 -13.11 16.11
CA SER A 117 19.57 -14.53 15.91
C SER A 117 20.74 -15.18 15.18
N PRO A 118 21.12 -16.43 15.49
CA PRO A 118 22.14 -17.16 14.72
C PRO A 118 21.76 -17.33 13.23
N TYR A 119 20.47 -17.21 12.90
CA TYR A 119 19.92 -17.41 11.56
C TYR A 119 19.62 -16.09 10.83
N SER A 120 19.87 -14.93 11.44
CA SER A 120 19.65 -13.62 10.83
C SER A 120 20.90 -12.74 10.93
N ILE A 121 21.28 -12.18 9.80
CA ILE A 121 22.40 -11.22 9.69
C ILE A 121 21.94 -9.82 10.12
N VAL A 122 20.63 -9.52 10.00
CA VAL A 122 20.05 -8.20 10.27
C VAL A 122 19.45 -8.19 11.68
N HIS A 123 19.83 -7.18 12.46
CA HIS A 123 19.35 -6.94 13.82
C HIS A 123 19.42 -5.44 14.13
N GLY A 124 18.50 -4.92 14.94
CA GLY A 124 18.35 -3.49 15.17
C GLY A 124 16.90 -3.04 15.00
N VAL A 125 16.69 -1.73 15.05
CA VAL A 125 15.39 -1.12 14.77
C VAL A 125 15.33 -0.80 13.28
N PRO A 126 14.35 -1.29 12.50
CA PRO A 126 14.26 -1.05 11.07
C PRO A 126 14.39 0.41 10.67
N ASP A 127 13.71 1.33 11.36
CA ASP A 127 13.85 2.76 11.09
C ASP A 127 15.28 3.26 11.28
N ILE A 128 15.98 2.84 12.35
CA ILE A 128 17.38 3.22 12.57
C ILE A 128 18.28 2.65 11.46
N MET A 129 18.05 1.40 11.06
CA MET A 129 18.81 0.77 9.99
C MET A 129 18.59 1.44 8.63
N TYR A 130 17.37 1.94 8.38
CA TYR A 130 16.98 2.62 7.15
C TYR A 130 17.47 4.08 7.10
N PHE A 131 17.24 4.86 8.16
CA PHE A 131 17.58 6.29 8.19
C PHE A 131 19.04 6.57 8.58
N LEU A 132 19.71 5.62 9.23
CA LEU A 132 21.10 5.75 9.70
C LEU A 132 21.94 4.50 9.35
N PRO A 133 22.06 4.15 8.06
CA PRO A 133 22.79 2.94 7.63
C PRO A 133 24.25 2.93 8.09
N GLU A 134 24.87 4.11 8.18
CA GLU A 134 26.24 4.36 8.62
C GLU A 134 26.52 3.86 10.05
N TYR A 135 25.53 3.94 10.95
CA TYR A 135 25.65 3.42 12.33
C TYR A 135 25.83 1.90 12.37
N HIS A 136 25.43 1.22 11.30
CA HIS A 136 25.57 -0.21 11.12
C HIS A 136 26.68 -0.58 10.13
N GLY A 137 27.50 0.39 9.70
CA GLY A 137 28.58 0.20 8.75
C GLY A 137 28.10 -0.11 7.32
N ASN A 138 26.90 0.34 6.95
CA ASN A 138 26.35 0.23 5.60
C ASN A 138 26.27 1.60 4.93
N ASP A 139 26.20 1.59 3.60
CA ASP A 139 26.11 2.80 2.78
C ASP A 139 24.65 3.15 2.44
N GLU A 140 24.39 4.44 2.23
CA GLU A 140 23.12 4.92 1.68
C GLU A 140 22.92 4.38 0.27
N CYS A 141 21.75 3.79 0.03
CA CYS A 141 21.38 3.16 -1.24
C CYS A 141 20.25 3.92 -1.95
N LEU A 142 19.89 5.11 -1.47
CA LEU A 142 18.97 6.01 -2.15
C LEU A 142 19.66 6.70 -3.32
N VAL A 143 19.03 6.65 -4.49
CA VAL A 143 19.45 7.34 -5.71
C VAL A 143 18.45 8.44 -6.01
N ASP A 144 18.93 9.68 -6.16
CA ASP A 144 18.07 10.82 -6.47
C ASP A 144 17.35 10.63 -7.81
N VAL A 145 16.08 11.02 -7.84
CA VAL A 145 15.23 11.00 -9.04
C VAL A 145 14.77 12.42 -9.32
N SER A 146 14.87 12.86 -10.58
CA SER A 146 14.41 14.19 -10.98
C SER A 146 12.89 14.30 -10.89
N GLN A 147 12.38 15.48 -10.56
CA GLN A 147 10.93 15.70 -10.49
C GLN A 147 10.25 15.43 -11.84
N GLU A 148 10.90 15.80 -12.95
CA GLU A 148 10.42 15.52 -14.32
C GLU A 148 10.20 14.02 -14.58
N GLN A 149 11.07 13.15 -14.05
CA GLN A 149 10.89 11.70 -14.14
C GLN A 149 9.72 11.22 -13.26
N ILE A 150 9.54 11.80 -12.08
CA ILE A 150 8.42 11.45 -11.19
C ILE A 150 7.10 11.80 -11.87
N ASP A 151 6.96 13.05 -12.35
CA ASP A 151 5.75 13.55 -13.00
C ASP A 151 5.43 12.73 -14.27
N SER A 152 6.44 12.44 -15.08
CA SER A 152 6.26 11.60 -16.27
C SER A 152 5.77 10.19 -15.92
N MET A 153 6.22 9.61 -14.80
CA MET A 153 5.80 8.27 -14.38
C MET A 153 4.37 8.30 -13.80
N GLU A 154 4.02 9.34 -13.06
CA GLU A 154 2.69 9.55 -12.49
C GLU A 154 1.62 9.57 -13.59
N GLU A 155 1.84 10.34 -14.67
CA GLU A 155 0.94 10.35 -15.84
C GLU A 155 0.72 8.96 -16.45
N HIS A 156 1.74 8.10 -16.45
CA HIS A 156 1.63 6.75 -17.00
C HIS A 156 0.89 5.77 -16.05
N CYS A 157 0.85 6.08 -14.75
CA CYS A 157 0.18 5.27 -13.74
C CYS A 157 -1.29 5.67 -13.56
N GLU A 158 -1.59 6.97 -13.59
CA GLU A 158 -2.95 7.51 -13.44
C GLU A 158 -3.92 7.02 -14.52
N ILE A 159 -3.43 6.70 -15.73
CA ILE A 159 -4.22 6.16 -16.85
C ILE A 159 -4.92 4.82 -16.50
N GLN A 160 -4.51 4.13 -15.42
CA GLN A 160 -5.15 2.88 -14.96
C GLN A 160 -6.19 3.04 -13.83
N GLU A 161 -6.20 4.15 -13.07
CA GLU A 161 -7.01 4.23 -11.83
C GLU A 161 -8.18 5.22 -11.85
N LEU A 162 -8.20 6.22 -12.75
CA LEU A 162 -9.30 7.21 -12.78
C LEU A 162 -10.07 7.17 -14.10
N GLY A 163 -11.05 6.26 -14.19
CA GLY A 163 -12.31 6.67 -14.81
C GLY A 163 -12.93 7.75 -13.93
N GLU A 164 -13.49 8.81 -14.51
CA GLU A 164 -14.19 9.89 -13.78
C GLU A 164 -15.07 9.28 -12.66
N ASN A 165 -14.66 9.43 -11.39
CA ASN A 165 -15.32 8.75 -10.28
C ASN A 165 -16.57 9.56 -9.89
N ILE A 166 -17.61 9.45 -10.71
CA ILE A 166 -18.94 10.02 -10.49
C ILE A 166 -19.51 9.65 -9.12
N HIS A 167 -19.11 8.50 -8.57
CA HIS A 167 -19.54 8.05 -7.25
C HIS A 167 -18.88 8.87 -6.14
N HIS A 168 -17.62 9.25 -6.29
CA HIS A 168 -16.90 10.07 -5.32
C HIS A 168 -17.56 11.45 -5.14
N GLU A 169 -17.83 12.16 -6.24
CA GLU A 169 -18.51 13.46 -6.17
C GLU A 169 -19.89 13.35 -5.53
N TYR A 170 -20.64 12.30 -5.88
CA TYR A 170 -21.94 12.00 -5.28
C TYR A 170 -21.82 11.77 -3.76
N PHE A 171 -20.88 10.94 -3.30
CA PHE A 171 -20.71 10.66 -1.87
C PHE A 171 -20.27 11.89 -1.08
N VAL A 172 -19.41 12.74 -1.64
CA VAL A 172 -19.02 14.01 -1.03
C VAL A 172 -20.23 14.94 -0.89
N TYR A 173 -21.04 15.08 -1.94
CA TYR A 173 -22.27 15.87 -1.90
C TYR A 173 -23.25 15.36 -0.82
N VAL A 174 -23.44 14.05 -0.71
CA VAL A 174 -24.31 13.45 0.30
C VAL A 174 -23.78 13.69 1.72
N LEU A 175 -22.46 13.55 1.94
CA LEU A 175 -21.84 13.87 3.24
C LEU A 175 -22.14 15.31 3.66
N GLU A 176 -21.94 16.27 2.74
CA GLU A 176 -22.16 17.69 3.01
C GLU A 176 -23.63 18.02 3.28
N THR A 177 -24.55 17.43 2.50
CA THR A 177 -25.99 17.69 2.60
C THR A 177 -26.58 17.11 3.89
N GLU A 178 -26.17 15.91 4.28
CA GLU A 178 -26.65 15.22 5.48
C GLU A 178 -25.88 15.62 6.75
N GLY A 179 -24.83 16.45 6.63
CA GLY A 179 -23.99 16.86 7.76
C GLY A 179 -23.19 15.71 8.37
N LEU A 180 -22.85 14.70 7.57
CA LEU A 180 -22.10 13.51 7.99
C LEU A 180 -20.59 13.78 7.94
N SER A 181 -19.84 13.09 8.79
CA SER A 181 -18.38 13.17 8.83
C SER A 181 -17.73 11.92 8.24
N TYR A 182 -16.50 12.08 7.72
CA TYR A 182 -15.68 10.92 7.37
C TYR A 182 -15.41 10.06 8.60
N PRO A 183 -15.44 8.72 8.45
CA PRO A 183 -15.28 7.80 9.55
C PRO A 183 -13.83 7.71 10.01
N ILE A 184 -13.64 7.55 11.32
CA ILE A 184 -12.33 7.41 11.96
C ILE A 184 -12.08 5.95 12.39
N ASN A 185 -13.14 5.19 12.61
CA ASN A 185 -13.12 3.79 13.03
C ASN A 185 -14.06 2.93 12.19
N GLU A 186 -13.95 1.62 12.39
CA GLU A 186 -14.73 0.60 11.69
C GLU A 186 -16.24 0.75 11.86
N GLY A 187 -16.70 1.16 13.04
CA GLY A 187 -18.13 1.27 13.35
C GLY A 187 -18.75 2.46 12.65
N GLU A 188 -18.04 3.60 12.64
CA GLU A 188 -18.42 4.78 11.87
C GLU A 188 -18.41 4.49 10.37
N ALA A 189 -17.41 3.75 9.86
CA ALA A 189 -17.34 3.39 8.45
C ALA A 189 -18.51 2.50 8.03
N MET A 190 -18.86 1.51 8.86
CA MET A 190 -20.03 0.66 8.64
C MET A 190 -21.33 1.47 8.66
N THR A 191 -21.46 2.40 9.61
CA THR A 191 -22.66 3.25 9.74
C THR A 191 -22.82 4.14 8.51
N LEU A 192 -21.74 4.77 8.05
CA LEU A 192 -21.74 5.60 6.85
C LEU A 192 -22.08 4.77 5.60
N TYR A 193 -21.46 3.59 5.44
CA TYR A 193 -21.75 2.68 4.34
C TYR A 193 -23.24 2.32 4.28
N GLN A 194 -23.82 1.88 5.41
CA GLN A 194 -25.24 1.55 5.49
C GLN A 194 -26.13 2.74 5.15
N ARG A 195 -25.79 3.95 5.60
CA ARG A 195 -26.57 5.16 5.31
C ARG A 195 -26.54 5.50 3.82
N LEU A 196 -25.37 5.44 3.19
CA LEU A 196 -25.22 5.73 1.76
C LEU A 196 -25.96 4.71 0.88
N VAL A 197 -25.93 3.42 1.24
CA VAL A 197 -26.68 2.37 0.55
C VAL A 197 -28.19 2.54 0.75
N GLN A 198 -28.66 2.94 1.93
CA GLN A 198 -30.08 3.24 2.17
C GLN A 198 -30.57 4.39 1.30
N LEU A 199 -29.82 5.49 1.23
CA LEU A 199 -30.17 6.66 0.43
C LEU A 199 -30.24 6.38 -1.08
N GLN A 200 -29.51 5.37 -1.57
CA GLN A 200 -29.64 4.94 -2.96
C GLN A 200 -30.99 4.24 -3.25
N ASN A 201 -31.59 3.63 -2.24
CA ASN A 201 -32.82 2.84 -2.34
C ASN A 201 -34.09 3.64 -2.00
N GLU A 202 -33.95 4.90 -1.57
CA GLU A 202 -35.04 5.87 -1.29
C GLU A 202 -35.41 6.68 -2.55
#